data_AF-A0AA38JGN8-F1
#
_entry.id   AF-A0AA38JGN8-F1
#
_cell.length_a   1.000
_cell.length_b   1.000
_cell.length_c   1.000
_cell.angle_alpha   90.00
_cell.angle_beta   90.00
_cell.angle_gamma   90.00
#
_symmetry.space_group_name_H-M   'P 1'
#
loop_
_entity.id
_entity.type
_entity.pdbx_description
1 polymer ?
#
loop_
_entity_poly.entity_id
_entity_poly.type
_entity_poly.pdbx_seq_one_letter_code
_entity_poly.pdbx_strand_id
1 'polypeptide(L)'
;MRQIRSSRFNFTSQKLSLLSDTGAHLKPHLGCPTAMESSIADVESLYRLRYLSGVALIVMVYDHLLTLDDEFSTIWANANGEYLQKLMFVVNRYYTEAMVIYVVYVSSGLASLDDAVCRRFIWVFALTSTIFTATTHFFITLRLYHSWDKRKRMAIILLIAFTAFISAAAVLAVLSAVQVQSVIYFISLLRACVIPDIPTTLPYMMGILFGFDLFIILLALFNAFERPHKTHADVLDALHRDGARLFLAVFLMRLFCLIISIIGLPADCFGALNVMWTLTAIISSRIHLRVEGLKFATLGWGSSALVVI
;
A
#
# COMPACT_ATOMS: atom_id res chain seq x y z
N MET A 1 -57.98 -41.27 -47.92
CA MET A 1 -58.33 -40.85 -49.30
C MET A 1 -57.89 -39.40 -49.49
N ARG A 2 -57.18 -39.12 -50.61
CA ARG A 2 -56.97 -37.86 -51.40
C ARG A 2 -57.54 -36.54 -50.84
N GLN A 3 -56.96 -35.32 -50.96
CA GLN A 3 -55.99 -34.74 -51.92
C GLN A 3 -55.59 -33.30 -51.46
N ILE A 4 -54.30 -32.94 -51.58
CA ILE A 4 -53.71 -31.74 -52.23
C ILE A 4 -54.48 -30.39 -52.22
N ARG A 5 -53.84 -29.28 -51.76
CA ARG A 5 -53.37 -28.15 -52.61
C ARG A 5 -52.64 -27.05 -51.82
N SER A 6 -51.53 -26.58 -52.40
CA SER A 6 -50.61 -25.54 -51.92
C SER A 6 -51.10 -24.12 -52.27
N SER A 7 -50.68 -23.11 -51.50
CA SER A 7 -50.39 -21.78 -52.05
C SER A 7 -49.23 -21.11 -51.28
N ARG A 8 -48.31 -20.59 -52.08
CA ARG A 8 -46.99 -20.05 -51.74
C ARG A 8 -47.09 -18.53 -51.92
N PHE A 9 -46.83 -17.74 -50.88
CA PHE A 9 -46.85 -16.27 -50.96
C PHE A 9 -45.44 -15.74 -51.23
N ASN A 10 -45.23 -15.17 -52.41
CA ASN A 10 -44.11 -14.29 -52.75
C ASN A 10 -44.59 -12.84 -52.58
N PHE A 11 -43.86 -12.01 -51.85
CA PHE A 11 -43.92 -10.55 -52.03
C PHE A 11 -42.57 -9.92 -51.69
N THR A 12 -41.69 -9.91 -52.68
CA THR A 12 -40.52 -9.04 -52.74
C THR A 12 -40.90 -7.83 -53.59
N SER A 13 -40.38 -6.65 -53.22
CA SER A 13 -40.34 -5.44 -54.07
C SER A 13 -41.58 -4.53 -54.07
N GLN A 14 -41.87 -3.87 -52.95
CA GLN A 14 -42.54 -2.55 -52.99
C GLN A 14 -42.40 -1.76 -51.69
N LYS A 15 -41.28 -1.05 -51.53
CA LYS A 15 -41.17 0.28 -50.87
C LYS A 15 -39.70 0.68 -50.71
N LEU A 16 -39.02 0.81 -51.84
CA LEU A 16 -37.80 1.60 -52.01
C LEU A 16 -38.25 2.99 -52.50
N SER A 17 -38.86 3.79 -51.61
CA SER A 17 -39.28 5.17 -51.92
C SER A 17 -39.66 6.00 -50.68
N LEU A 18 -38.96 5.79 -49.55
CA LEU A 18 -39.09 6.63 -48.35
C LEU A 18 -37.71 6.98 -47.77
N LEU A 19 -36.78 7.34 -48.65
CA LEU A 19 -35.54 8.05 -48.32
C LEU A 19 -35.59 9.41 -49.02
N SER A 20 -36.33 10.36 -48.45
CA SER A 20 -36.00 11.78 -48.55
C SER A 20 -36.77 12.50 -47.45
N ASP A 21 -36.04 13.29 -46.67
CA ASP A 21 -36.55 14.33 -45.77
C ASP A 21 -37.22 13.88 -44.47
N THR A 22 -36.39 13.70 -43.45
CA THR A 22 -36.51 14.50 -42.21
C THR A 22 -35.23 14.35 -41.41
N GLY A 23 -34.40 15.39 -41.45
CA GLY A 23 -33.23 15.52 -40.59
C GLY A 23 -33.66 15.62 -39.14
N ALA A 24 -33.38 14.57 -38.37
CA ALA A 24 -33.41 14.59 -36.91
C ALA A 24 -31.99 14.42 -36.39
N HIS A 25 -31.53 15.42 -35.64
CA HIS A 25 -30.27 15.44 -34.90
C HIS A 25 -30.06 14.17 -34.08
N LEU A 26 -29.30 13.21 -34.62
CA LEU A 26 -28.72 12.13 -33.84
C LEU A 26 -27.50 12.69 -33.11
N LYS A 27 -27.64 12.95 -31.80
CA LYS A 27 -26.49 13.15 -30.92
C LYS A 27 -25.66 11.85 -30.91
N PRO A 28 -24.33 11.90 -31.09
CA PRO A 28 -23.50 10.71 -30.98
C PRO A 28 -23.47 10.29 -29.50
N HIS A 29 -24.10 9.15 -29.19
CA HIS A 29 -23.85 8.48 -27.93
C HIS A 29 -22.41 7.96 -27.94
N LEU A 30 -21.66 8.42 -26.93
CA LEU A 30 -20.30 8.03 -26.56
C LEU A 30 -19.96 6.58 -26.93
N GLY A 31 -18.84 6.42 -27.65
CA GLY A 31 -18.35 5.14 -28.15
C GLY A 31 -18.11 4.11 -27.06
N CYS A 32 -18.64 2.90 -27.29
CA CYS A 32 -18.10 1.69 -26.69
C CYS A 32 -16.75 1.42 -27.39
N PRO A 33 -15.62 1.29 -26.66
CA PRO A 33 -14.34 0.93 -27.26
C PRO A 33 -14.51 -0.36 -28.06
N THR A 34 -13.84 -0.45 -29.21
CA THR A 34 -13.76 -1.72 -29.92
C THR A 34 -13.11 -2.76 -29.01
N ALA A 35 -13.51 -4.04 -29.09
CA ALA A 35 -12.94 -5.11 -28.24
C ALA A 35 -11.39 -5.23 -28.34
N MET A 36 -10.81 -4.69 -29.41
CA MET A 36 -9.37 -4.59 -29.62
C MET A 36 -8.75 -3.44 -28.80
N GLU A 37 -9.41 -2.29 -28.68
CA GLU A 37 -8.96 -1.16 -27.85
C GLU A 37 -9.01 -1.49 -26.35
N SER A 38 -10.04 -2.21 -25.89
CA SER A 38 -10.11 -2.68 -24.50
C SER A 38 -8.97 -3.66 -24.18
N SER A 39 -8.66 -4.56 -25.11
CA SER A 39 -7.58 -5.54 -24.94
C SER A 39 -6.19 -4.90 -24.85
N ILE A 40 -5.94 -3.79 -25.57
CA ILE A 40 -4.65 -3.08 -25.52
C ILE A 40 -4.47 -2.35 -24.19
N ALA A 41 -5.52 -1.69 -23.69
CA ALA A 41 -5.47 -0.97 -22.42
C ALA A 41 -5.20 -1.89 -21.22
N ASP A 42 -5.77 -3.11 -21.24
CA ASP A 42 -5.55 -4.13 -20.20
C ASP A 42 -4.10 -4.62 -20.19
N VAL A 43 -3.51 -4.81 -21.38
CA VAL A 43 -2.12 -5.23 -21.55
C VAL A 43 -1.16 -4.16 -21.03
N GLU A 44 -1.37 -2.89 -21.39
CA GLU A 44 -0.52 -1.78 -20.93
C GLU A 44 -0.57 -1.66 -19.40
N SER A 45 -1.78 -1.72 -18.83
CA SER A 45 -2.00 -1.66 -17.38
C SER A 45 -1.25 -2.77 -16.64
N LEU A 46 -1.26 -3.99 -17.19
CA LEU A 46 -0.52 -5.11 -16.60
C LEU A 46 1.00 -4.91 -16.67
N TYR A 47 1.53 -4.38 -17.78
CA TYR A 47 2.95 -4.05 -17.87
C TYR A 47 3.35 -3.00 -16.84
N ARG A 48 2.54 -1.95 -16.63
CA ARG A 48 2.79 -0.94 -15.59
C ARG A 48 2.89 -1.59 -14.22
N LEU A 49 1.97 -2.48 -13.85
CA LEU A 49 2.02 -3.22 -12.57
C LEU A 49 3.30 -4.04 -12.43
N ARG A 50 3.71 -4.75 -13.49
CA ARG A 50 4.94 -5.58 -13.50
C ARG A 50 6.19 -4.76 -13.31
N TYR A 51 6.34 -3.67 -14.07
CA TYR A 51 7.51 -2.79 -13.97
C TYR A 51 7.56 -2.10 -12.60
N LEU A 52 6.44 -1.59 -12.09
CA LEU A 52 6.39 -0.97 -10.77
C LEU A 52 6.75 -1.96 -9.66
N SER A 53 6.22 -3.18 -9.72
CA SER A 53 6.54 -4.23 -8.74
C SER A 53 8.01 -4.66 -8.84
N GLY A 54 8.56 -4.76 -10.06
CA GLY A 54 9.96 -5.06 -10.29
C GLY A 54 10.90 -3.96 -9.76
N VAL A 55 10.58 -2.69 -10.01
CA VAL A 55 11.33 -1.54 -9.46
C VAL A 55 11.28 -1.54 -7.94
N ALA A 56 10.10 -1.79 -7.34
CA ALA A 56 9.96 -1.93 -5.90
C ALA A 56 10.91 -3.00 -5.34
N LEU A 57 10.91 -4.20 -5.92
CA LEU A 57 11.81 -5.28 -5.51
C LEU A 57 13.30 -4.88 -5.63
N ILE A 58 13.71 -4.30 -6.75
CA ILE A 58 15.11 -3.90 -6.98
C ILE A 58 15.55 -2.87 -5.93
N VAL A 59 14.74 -1.83 -5.71
CA VAL A 59 15.05 -0.78 -4.74
C VAL A 59 15.14 -1.35 -3.33
N MET A 60 14.24 -2.27 -2.97
CA MET A 60 14.22 -2.93 -1.67
C MET A 60 15.45 -3.82 -1.44
N VAL A 61 15.80 -4.67 -2.41
CA VAL A 61 16.99 -5.52 -2.33
C VAL A 61 18.27 -4.68 -2.28
N TYR A 62 18.34 -3.62 -3.08
CA TYR A 62 19.46 -2.68 -3.07
C TYR A 62 19.62 -2.01 -1.70
N ASP A 63 18.52 -1.55 -1.11
CA ASP A 63 18.51 -0.98 0.25
C ASP A 63 18.97 -1.98 1.31
N HIS A 64 18.53 -3.23 1.18
CA HIS A 64 18.88 -4.30 2.10
C HIS A 64 20.39 -4.55 2.10
N LEU A 65 20.98 -4.70 0.91
CA LEU A 65 22.41 -4.91 0.74
C LEU A 65 23.25 -3.75 1.28
N LEU A 66 22.80 -2.50 1.06
CA LEU A 66 23.49 -1.31 1.56
C LEU A 66 23.49 -1.20 3.09
N THR A 67 22.50 -1.78 3.77
CA THR A 67 22.34 -1.65 5.22
C THR A 67 22.69 -2.92 5.99
N LEU A 68 23.16 -3.96 5.30
CA LEU A 68 23.41 -5.27 5.89
C LEU A 68 24.48 -5.23 6.99
N ASP A 69 25.54 -4.43 6.81
CA ASP A 69 26.63 -4.29 7.78
C ASP A 69 26.18 -3.55 9.06
N ASP A 70 25.50 -2.41 8.87
CA ASP A 70 24.86 -1.67 9.97
C ASP A 70 23.84 -2.55 10.71
N GLU A 71 23.08 -3.37 9.99
CA GLU A 71 22.09 -4.26 10.56
C GLU A 71 22.73 -5.34 11.43
N PHE A 72 23.76 -6.00 10.92
CA PHE A 72 24.46 -7.04 11.67
C PHE A 72 25.08 -6.49 12.95
N SER A 73 25.75 -5.34 12.86
CA SER A 73 26.39 -4.71 14.01
C SER A 73 25.41 -4.17 15.05
N THR A 74 24.27 -3.59 14.63
CA THR A 74 23.33 -2.94 15.56
C THR A 74 22.23 -3.85 16.10
N ILE A 75 21.64 -4.72 15.27
CA ILE A 75 20.48 -5.53 15.65
C ILE A 75 20.91 -6.92 16.12
N TRP A 76 21.77 -7.58 15.34
CA TRP A 76 22.07 -8.99 15.52
C TRP A 76 23.21 -9.25 16.49
N ALA A 77 24.32 -8.52 16.37
CA ALA A 77 25.48 -8.64 17.26
C ALA A 77 25.18 -8.16 18.70
N ASN A 78 24.15 -7.32 18.87
CA ASN A 78 23.76 -6.87 20.21
C ASN A 78 22.99 -7.94 20.98
N ALA A 79 23.71 -8.66 21.85
CA ALA A 79 23.11 -9.63 22.76
C ALA A 79 22.12 -9.01 23.77
N ASN A 80 22.28 -7.73 24.12
CA ASN A 80 21.48 -7.02 25.12
C ASN A 80 20.26 -6.29 24.54
N GLY A 81 19.97 -6.44 23.25
CA GLY A 81 18.85 -5.77 22.60
C GLY A 81 17.50 -6.28 23.07
N GLU A 82 16.54 -5.38 23.28
CA GLU A 82 15.17 -5.75 23.67
C GLU A 82 14.52 -6.64 22.59
N TYR A 83 13.99 -7.80 23.00
CA TYR A 83 13.36 -8.76 22.08
C TYR A 83 12.27 -8.12 21.21
N LEU A 84 11.50 -7.18 21.78
CA LEU A 84 10.43 -6.48 21.06
C LEU A 84 10.96 -5.66 19.87
N GLN A 85 12.12 -5.00 20.01
CA GLN A 85 12.72 -4.21 18.92
C GLN A 85 13.19 -5.12 17.79
N LYS A 86 13.85 -6.24 18.12
CA LYS A 86 14.26 -7.25 17.14
C LYS A 86 13.06 -7.84 16.39
N LEU A 87 12.00 -8.21 17.12
CA LEU A 87 10.78 -8.73 16.52
C LEU A 87 10.12 -7.71 15.58
N MET A 88 9.99 -6.45 16.01
CA MET A 88 9.44 -5.39 15.17
C MET A 88 10.30 -5.15 13.93
N PHE A 89 11.63 -5.22 14.05
CA PHE A 89 12.53 -5.08 12.91
C PHE A 89 12.33 -6.23 11.91
N VAL A 90 12.24 -7.48 12.38
CA VAL A 90 11.99 -8.65 11.53
C VAL A 90 10.65 -8.55 10.79
N VAL A 91 9.59 -8.17 11.51
CA VAL A 91 8.25 -8.01 10.89
C VAL A 91 8.22 -6.86 9.91
N ASN A 92 8.88 -5.74 10.21
CA ASN A 92 8.83 -4.58 9.33
C ASN A 92 9.71 -4.74 8.08
N ARG A 93 10.84 -5.43 8.22
CA ARG A 93 11.83 -5.61 7.14
C ARG A 93 11.66 -6.95 6.43
N TYR A 94 12.08 -8.04 7.04
CA TYR A 94 12.12 -9.36 6.41
C TYR A 94 10.76 -9.89 5.97
N TYR A 95 9.72 -9.72 6.80
CA TYR A 95 8.38 -10.14 6.41
C TYR A 95 7.84 -9.31 5.23
N THR A 96 8.06 -7.99 5.24
CA THR A 96 7.69 -7.14 4.10
C THR A 96 8.47 -7.50 2.84
N GLU A 97 9.76 -7.78 2.95
CA GLU A 97 10.61 -8.18 1.83
C GLU A 97 10.13 -9.49 1.20
N ALA A 98 9.87 -10.51 2.02
CA ALA A 98 9.32 -11.77 1.56
C ALA A 98 7.98 -11.56 0.82
N MET A 99 7.14 -10.64 1.31
CA MET A 99 5.85 -10.35 0.72
C MET A 99 5.95 -9.57 -0.60
N VAL A 100 6.87 -8.61 -0.71
CA VAL A 100 7.13 -7.91 -1.99
C VAL A 100 7.67 -8.91 -3.03
N ILE A 101 8.58 -9.81 -2.65
CA ILE A 101 9.05 -10.91 -3.51
C ILE A 101 7.87 -11.77 -3.97
N TYR A 102 6.98 -12.14 -3.06
CA TYR A 102 5.80 -12.93 -3.38
C TYR A 102 4.85 -12.19 -4.35
N VAL A 103 4.61 -10.89 -4.15
CA VAL A 103 3.81 -10.07 -5.07
C VAL A 103 4.45 -9.99 -6.45
N VAL A 104 5.77 -9.82 -6.54
CA VAL A 104 6.48 -9.82 -7.83
C VAL A 104 6.38 -11.18 -8.50
N TYR A 105 6.57 -12.27 -7.75
CA TYR A 105 6.44 -13.63 -8.27
C TYR A 105 5.07 -13.88 -8.90
N VAL A 106 3.98 -13.51 -8.20
CA VAL A 106 2.61 -13.65 -8.70
C VAL A 106 2.31 -12.71 -9.88
N SER A 107 2.81 -11.47 -9.88
CA SER A 107 2.52 -10.50 -10.95
C SER A 107 3.39 -10.66 -12.21
N SER A 108 4.57 -11.27 -12.09
CA SER A 108 5.57 -11.41 -13.16
C SER A 108 5.17 -12.36 -14.29
N GLY A 109 4.20 -13.26 -14.07
CA GLY A 109 3.85 -14.31 -15.01
C GLY A 109 4.81 -15.51 -15.04
N LEU A 110 5.76 -15.58 -14.11
CA LEU A 110 6.58 -16.76 -13.86
C LEU A 110 5.82 -17.85 -13.08
N ALA A 111 4.86 -17.46 -12.26
CA ALA A 111 4.08 -18.38 -11.45
C ALA A 111 3.11 -19.21 -12.32
N SER A 112 3.03 -20.51 -12.04
CA SER A 112 1.94 -21.35 -12.52
C SER A 112 0.70 -21.04 -11.68
N LEU A 113 -0.10 -20.08 -12.14
CA LEU A 113 -1.28 -19.60 -11.42
C LEU A 113 -2.55 -20.32 -11.90
N ASP A 114 -3.49 -20.44 -10.98
CA ASP A 114 -4.87 -20.86 -11.21
C ASP A 114 -5.79 -19.92 -10.42
N ASP A 115 -7.09 -19.92 -10.71
CA ASP A 115 -8.07 -19.03 -10.06
C ASP A 115 -8.06 -19.16 -8.53
N ALA A 116 -7.83 -20.37 -8.02
CA ALA A 116 -7.70 -20.60 -6.58
C ALA A 116 -6.49 -19.87 -5.97
N VAL A 117 -5.38 -19.78 -6.70
CA VAL A 117 -4.18 -19.07 -6.25
C VAL A 117 -4.43 -17.56 -6.27
N CYS A 118 -5.09 -17.03 -7.31
CA CYS A 118 -5.48 -15.62 -7.36
C CYS A 118 -6.37 -15.22 -6.18
N ARG A 119 -7.37 -16.05 -5.85
CA ARG A 119 -8.25 -15.82 -4.70
C ARG A 119 -7.50 -15.82 -3.36
N ARG A 120 -6.57 -16.77 -3.16
CA ARG A 120 -5.72 -16.82 -1.95
C ARG A 120 -4.78 -15.63 -1.88
N PHE A 121 -4.22 -15.20 -3.00
CA PHE A 121 -3.31 -14.05 -3.09
C PHE A 121 -3.96 -12.77 -2.53
N ILE A 122 -5.23 -12.51 -2.82
CA ILE A 122 -5.95 -11.34 -2.29
C ILE A 122 -6.04 -11.35 -0.78
N TRP A 123 -6.34 -12.50 -0.17
CA TRP A 123 -6.37 -12.63 1.29
C TRP A 123 -4.98 -12.44 1.90
N VAL A 124 -3.96 -13.05 1.31
CA VAL A 124 -2.56 -12.88 1.76
C VAL A 124 -2.15 -11.41 1.69
N PHE A 125 -2.49 -10.72 0.59
CA PHE A 125 -2.21 -9.31 0.38
C PHE A 125 -2.93 -8.43 1.41
N ALA A 126 -4.22 -8.66 1.65
CA ALA A 126 -5.01 -7.89 2.61
C ALA A 126 -4.58 -8.11 4.08
N LEU A 127 -4.21 -9.34 4.46
CA LEU A 127 -3.71 -9.62 5.80
C LEU A 127 -2.33 -8.99 6.01
N THR A 128 -1.45 -9.14 5.03
CA THR A 128 -0.10 -8.56 5.04
C THR A 128 -0.15 -7.05 5.11
N SER A 129 -0.99 -6.41 4.31
CA SER A 129 -1.16 -4.95 4.32
C SER A 129 -1.58 -4.45 5.68
N THR A 130 -2.52 -5.16 6.32
CA THR A 130 -3.05 -4.80 7.63
C THR A 130 -1.99 -4.94 8.71
N ILE A 131 -1.23 -6.05 8.72
CA ILE A 131 -0.14 -6.28 9.68
C ILE A 131 0.93 -5.19 9.52
N PHE A 132 1.42 -4.97 8.30
CA PHE A 132 2.45 -3.97 8.03
C PHE A 132 2.01 -2.56 8.43
N THR A 133 0.78 -2.19 8.07
CA THR A 133 0.18 -0.89 8.40
C THR A 133 0.04 -0.73 9.91
N ALA A 134 -0.43 -1.75 10.62
CA ALA A 134 -0.55 -1.72 12.08
C ALA A 134 0.83 -1.56 12.75
N THR A 135 1.84 -2.33 12.31
CA THR A 135 3.21 -2.25 12.84
C THR A 135 3.82 -0.86 12.62
N THR A 136 3.67 -0.30 11.42
CA THR A 136 4.19 1.03 11.07
C THR A 136 3.56 2.11 11.95
N HIS A 137 2.23 2.13 12.08
CA HIS A 137 1.56 3.13 12.92
C HIS A 137 1.83 2.94 14.40
N PHE A 138 1.99 1.70 14.86
CA PHE A 138 2.35 1.43 16.24
C PHE A 138 3.70 2.08 16.57
N PHE A 139 4.68 1.93 15.68
CA PHE A 139 6.00 2.55 15.82
C PHE A 139 5.95 4.08 15.79
N ILE A 140 5.22 4.65 14.83
CA ILE A 140 5.00 6.11 14.73
C ILE A 140 4.34 6.65 16.01
N THR A 141 3.31 5.96 16.48
CA THR A 141 2.54 6.33 17.68
C THR A 141 3.41 6.22 18.94
N LEU A 142 4.23 5.18 19.06
CA LEU A 142 5.17 5.02 20.18
C LEU A 142 6.20 6.16 20.23
N ARG A 143 6.70 6.58 19.07
CA ARG A 143 7.62 7.74 18.97
C ARG A 143 6.95 9.03 19.37
N LEU A 144 5.72 9.26 18.89
CA LEU A 144 4.94 10.42 19.29
C LEU A 144 4.69 10.42 20.81
N TYR A 145 4.33 9.28 21.39
CA TYR A 145 4.17 9.12 22.83
C TYR A 145 5.44 9.48 23.63
N HIS A 146 6.61 9.02 23.17
CA HIS A 146 7.90 9.37 23.78
C HIS A 146 8.21 10.87 23.67
N SER A 147 7.80 11.53 22.58
CA SER A 147 7.95 12.98 22.42
C SER A 147 7.13 13.79 23.44
N TRP A 148 6.01 13.22 23.92
CA TRP A 148 5.09 13.81 24.90
C TRP A 148 5.50 13.59 26.37
N ASP A 149 6.77 13.27 26.62
CA ASP A 149 7.36 13.06 27.96
C ASP A 149 6.57 12.04 28.81
N LYS A 150 6.06 11.00 28.15
CA LYS A 150 5.35 9.86 28.76
C LYS A 150 4.09 10.21 29.57
N ARG A 151 3.46 11.38 29.34
CA ARG A 151 2.20 11.79 29.99
C ARG A 151 1.10 10.73 29.79
N LYS A 152 0.55 10.16 30.89
CA LYS A 152 -0.44 9.05 30.87
C LYS A 152 -1.70 9.37 30.04
N ARG A 153 -2.18 10.62 30.08
CA ARG A 153 -3.35 11.06 29.29
C ARG A 153 -3.12 10.88 27.79
N MET A 154 -1.92 11.19 27.31
CA MET A 154 -1.59 11.07 25.89
C MET A 154 -1.42 9.61 25.47
N ALA A 155 -0.90 8.75 26.34
CA ALA A 155 -0.89 7.31 26.08
C ALA A 155 -2.30 6.77 25.80
N ILE A 156 -3.29 7.19 26.62
CA ILE A 156 -4.69 6.76 26.46
C ILE A 156 -5.28 7.30 25.15
N ILE A 157 -5.11 8.59 24.86
CA ILE A 157 -5.61 9.22 23.62
C ILE A 157 -5.03 8.50 22.39
N LEU A 158 -3.71 8.30 22.38
CA LEU A 158 -3.01 7.64 21.28
C LEU A 158 -3.42 6.18 21.11
N LEU A 159 -3.62 5.44 22.19
CA LEU A 159 -4.07 4.06 22.15
C LEU A 159 -5.50 3.93 21.63
N ILE A 160 -6.42 4.80 22.09
CA ILE A 160 -7.80 4.84 21.60
C ILE A 160 -7.82 5.18 20.12
N ALA A 161 -7.08 6.21 19.69
CA ALA A 161 -6.98 6.58 18.29
C ALA A 161 -6.40 5.42 17.45
N PHE A 162 -5.27 4.85 17.85
CA PHE A 162 -4.64 3.74 17.15
C PHE A 162 -5.60 2.56 16.96
N THR A 163 -6.25 2.12 18.04
CA THR A 163 -7.20 1.00 17.98
C THR A 163 -8.42 1.31 17.10
N ALA A 164 -8.98 2.52 17.18
CA ALA A 164 -10.12 2.93 16.37
C ALA A 164 -9.77 2.99 14.86
N PHE A 165 -8.69 3.69 14.49
CA PHE A 165 -8.29 3.84 13.08
C PHE A 165 -7.83 2.52 12.46
N ILE A 166 -7.01 1.72 13.16
CA ILE A 166 -6.51 0.44 12.63
C ILE A 166 -7.63 -0.60 12.53
N SER A 167 -8.55 -0.67 13.49
CA SER A 167 -9.69 -1.59 13.40
C SER A 167 -10.62 -1.23 12.24
N ALA A 168 -10.93 0.06 12.05
CA ALA A 168 -11.74 0.52 10.94
C ALA A 168 -11.07 0.22 9.58
N ALA A 169 -9.76 0.46 9.46
CA ALA A 169 -8.99 0.12 8.27
C ALA A 169 -8.97 -1.40 8.01
N ALA A 170 -8.80 -2.22 9.05
CA ALA A 170 -8.82 -3.68 8.93
C ALA A 170 -10.18 -4.21 8.45
N VAL A 171 -11.28 -3.67 8.96
CA VAL A 171 -12.63 -4.03 8.49
C VAL A 171 -12.79 -3.68 7.02
N LEU A 172 -12.38 -2.48 6.59
CA LEU A 172 -12.44 -2.08 5.18
C LEU A 172 -11.51 -2.91 4.29
N ALA A 173 -10.35 -3.35 4.79
CA ALA A 173 -9.45 -4.25 4.08
C ALA A 173 -10.10 -5.62 3.83
N VAL A 174 -10.79 -6.18 4.84
CA VAL A 174 -11.53 -7.43 4.72
C VAL A 174 -12.70 -7.28 3.73
N LEU A 175 -13.45 -6.19 3.82
CA LEU A 175 -14.54 -5.92 2.86
C LEU A 175 -14.01 -5.74 1.43
N SER A 176 -12.87 -5.06 1.26
CA SER A 176 -12.19 -4.94 -0.04
C SER A 176 -11.79 -6.32 -0.59
N ALA A 177 -11.20 -7.17 0.25
CA ALA A 177 -10.81 -8.52 -0.14
C ALA A 177 -12.02 -9.34 -0.59
N VAL A 178 -13.14 -9.30 0.16
CA VAL A 178 -14.38 -10.00 -0.16
C VAL A 178 -14.99 -9.51 -1.48
N GLN A 179 -15.01 -8.19 -1.73
CA GLN A 179 -15.48 -7.63 -3.00
C GLN A 179 -14.65 -8.12 -4.20
N VAL A 180 -13.33 -8.19 -4.03
CA VAL A 180 -12.44 -8.67 -5.10
C VAL A 180 -12.59 -10.17 -5.34
N GLN A 181 -12.95 -10.99 -4.34
CA GLN A 181 -13.10 -12.45 -4.51
C GLN A 181 -14.10 -12.83 -5.61
N SER A 182 -15.18 -12.07 -5.79
CA SER A 182 -16.22 -12.40 -6.77
C SER A 182 -15.88 -11.99 -8.20
N VAL A 183 -14.89 -11.12 -8.39
CA VAL A 183 -14.54 -10.54 -9.69
C VAL A 183 -13.12 -10.87 -10.16
N ILE A 184 -12.28 -11.45 -9.30
CA ILE A 184 -10.92 -11.84 -9.68
C ILE A 184 -10.91 -13.12 -10.51
N TYR A 185 -10.15 -13.09 -11.60
CA TYR A 185 -9.96 -14.24 -12.48
C TYR A 185 -8.53 -14.28 -13.06
N PHE A 186 -8.10 -15.48 -13.43
CA PHE A 186 -6.82 -15.71 -14.08
C PHE A 186 -6.95 -15.61 -15.61
N ILE A 187 -6.04 -14.87 -16.25
CA ILE A 187 -5.94 -14.82 -17.71
C ILE A 187 -4.71 -15.59 -18.16
N SER A 188 -4.93 -16.70 -18.88
CA SER A 188 -3.87 -17.57 -19.40
C SER A 188 -2.94 -16.88 -20.40
N LEU A 189 -3.49 -16.02 -21.27
CA LEU A 189 -2.71 -15.25 -22.26
C LEU A 189 -1.65 -14.37 -21.60
N LEU A 190 -2.00 -13.78 -20.46
CA LEU A 190 -1.16 -12.84 -19.74
C LEU A 190 -0.41 -13.50 -18.57
N ARG A 191 -0.77 -14.73 -18.19
CA ARG A 191 -0.27 -15.45 -17.01
C ARG A 191 -0.35 -14.60 -15.74
N ALA A 192 -1.47 -13.91 -15.54
CA ALA A 192 -1.63 -12.99 -14.42
C ALA A 192 -3.06 -13.06 -13.85
N CYS A 193 -3.16 -12.74 -12.56
CA CYS A 193 -4.45 -12.46 -11.92
C CYS A 193 -4.87 -11.03 -12.26
N VAL A 194 -6.07 -10.88 -12.82
CA VAL A 194 -6.62 -9.56 -13.17
C VAL A 194 -7.71 -9.19 -12.19
N ILE A 195 -7.65 -7.95 -11.71
CA ILE A 195 -8.65 -7.34 -10.85
C ILE A 195 -9.30 -6.24 -11.69
N PRO A 196 -10.52 -6.48 -12.20
CA PRO A 196 -11.12 -5.61 -13.21
C PRO A 196 -11.49 -4.24 -12.65
N ASP A 197 -11.87 -4.18 -11.37
CA ASP A 197 -12.39 -2.98 -10.73
C ASP A 197 -11.69 -2.71 -9.40
N ILE A 198 -11.55 -1.42 -9.08
CA ILE A 198 -11.12 -0.99 -7.76
C ILE A 198 -12.27 -1.26 -6.78
N PRO A 199 -12.06 -2.02 -5.69
CA PRO A 199 -13.12 -2.25 -4.72
C PRO A 199 -13.57 -0.94 -4.09
N THR A 200 -14.88 -0.74 -3.98
CA THR A 200 -15.47 0.53 -3.51
C THR A 200 -15.03 0.90 -2.10
N THR A 201 -14.59 -0.08 -1.31
CA THR A 201 -14.10 0.08 0.06
C THR A 201 -12.65 0.55 0.16
N LEU A 202 -11.84 0.44 -0.91
CA LEU A 202 -10.42 0.81 -0.90
C LEU A 202 -10.18 2.31 -0.68
N PRO A 203 -10.88 3.24 -1.36
CA PRO A 203 -10.67 4.67 -1.13
C PRO A 203 -11.04 5.09 0.30
N TYR A 204 -12.09 4.51 0.88
CA TYR A 204 -12.45 4.75 2.28
C TYR A 204 -11.36 4.24 3.22
N MET A 205 -10.77 3.07 2.94
CA MET A 205 -9.65 2.54 3.73
C MET A 205 -8.45 3.50 3.68
N MET A 206 -8.07 3.94 2.47
CA MET A 206 -6.99 4.92 2.30
C MET A 206 -7.30 6.24 3.00
N GLY A 207 -8.56 6.70 2.96
CA GLY A 207 -9.01 7.91 3.64
C GLY A 207 -8.89 7.83 5.16
N ILE A 208 -9.27 6.69 5.76
CA ILE A 208 -9.11 6.44 7.21
C ILE A 208 -7.63 6.47 7.60
N LEU A 209 -6.77 5.79 6.82
CA LEU A 209 -5.33 5.74 7.07
C LEU A 209 -4.68 7.12 6.93
N PHE A 210 -5.03 7.88 5.89
CA PHE A 210 -4.59 9.27 5.70
C PHE A 210 -5.07 10.17 6.84
N GLY A 211 -6.33 10.02 7.29
CA GLY A 211 -6.88 10.74 8.43
C GLY A 211 -6.10 10.46 9.73
N PHE A 212 -5.63 9.22 9.92
CA PHE A 212 -4.80 8.88 11.07
C PHE A 212 -3.42 9.55 11.00
N ASP A 213 -2.78 9.56 9.82
CA ASP A 213 -1.51 10.27 9.62
C ASP A 213 -1.65 11.77 9.90
N LEU A 214 -2.75 12.39 9.42
CA LEU A 214 -3.07 13.78 9.70
C LEU A 214 -3.22 14.03 11.20
N PHE A 215 -3.96 13.16 11.91
CA PHE A 215 -4.13 13.26 13.36
C PHE A 215 -2.78 13.22 14.10
N ILE A 216 -1.89 12.30 13.73
CA ILE A 216 -0.55 12.17 14.32
C ILE A 216 0.29 13.43 14.05
N ILE A 217 0.28 13.95 12.83
CA ILE A 217 1.00 15.17 12.47
C ILE A 217 0.49 16.36 13.29
N LEU A 218 -0.83 16.52 13.43
CA LEU A 218 -1.41 17.61 14.21
C LEU A 218 -1.00 17.53 15.70
N LEU A 219 -1.00 16.32 16.28
CA LEU A 219 -0.51 16.13 17.66
C LEU A 219 0.99 16.39 17.79
N ALA A 220 1.79 16.03 16.79
CA ALA A 220 3.23 16.31 16.77
C ALA A 220 3.49 17.83 16.70
N LEU A 221 2.73 18.55 15.86
CA LEU A 221 2.80 20.01 15.76
C LEU A 221 2.36 20.69 17.06
N PHE A 222 1.26 20.23 17.67
CA PHE A 222 0.81 20.76 18.95
C PHE A 222 1.88 20.60 20.04
N ASN A 223 2.52 19.42 20.12
CA ASN A 223 3.62 19.19 21.06
C ASN A 223 4.82 20.10 20.79
N ALA A 224 5.13 20.37 19.52
CA ALA A 224 6.22 21.27 19.15
C ALA A 224 5.95 22.72 19.59
N PHE A 225 4.69 23.17 19.56
CA PHE A 225 4.30 24.50 20.06
C PHE A 225 4.26 24.58 21.59
N GLU A 226 3.90 23.49 22.29
CA GLU A 226 3.82 23.48 23.76
C GLU A 226 5.20 23.40 24.43
N ARG A 227 6.24 22.92 23.74
CA ARG A 227 7.57 22.70 24.33
C ARG A 227 8.41 24.00 24.38
N PRO A 228 8.77 24.52 25.58
CA PRO A 228 9.78 25.58 25.69
C PRO A 228 11.17 25.03 25.36
N HIS A 229 11.91 25.77 24.52
CA HIS A 229 13.23 25.41 24.00
C HIS A 229 14.23 25.20 25.16
N LYS A 230 14.75 23.97 25.36
CA LYS A 230 15.73 23.64 26.41
C LYS A 230 17.09 23.27 25.80
N THR A 231 18.16 23.79 26.40
CA THR A 231 19.54 23.91 25.89
C THR A 231 20.34 22.59 25.72
N HIS A 232 19.79 21.42 26.07
CA HIS A 232 20.40 20.11 25.75
C HIS A 232 19.85 19.53 24.42
N ALA A 233 19.50 20.42 23.50
CA ALA A 233 18.60 20.17 22.37
C ALA A 233 19.22 19.42 21.19
N ASP A 234 20.51 19.56 20.89
CA ASP A 234 20.99 19.26 19.52
C ASP A 234 20.74 17.81 19.06
N VAL A 235 20.97 16.82 19.92
CA VAL A 235 20.74 15.39 19.57
C VAL A 235 19.24 15.07 19.54
N LEU A 236 18.46 15.63 20.46
CA LEU A 236 17.02 15.39 20.55
C LEU A 236 16.26 16.13 19.44
N ASP A 237 16.74 17.31 19.04
CA ASP A 237 16.23 18.13 17.95
C ASP A 237 16.56 17.50 16.60
N ALA A 238 17.75 16.93 16.42
CA ALA A 238 18.09 16.16 15.23
C ALA A 238 17.14 14.95 15.10
N LEU A 239 16.91 14.22 16.20
CA LEU A 239 16.00 13.07 16.22
C LEU A 239 14.53 13.47 16.00
N HIS A 240 14.10 14.61 16.55
CA HIS A 240 12.76 15.15 16.35
C HIS A 240 12.54 15.62 14.90
N ARG A 241 13.53 16.30 14.31
CA ARG A 241 13.53 16.74 12.91
C ARG A 241 13.45 15.55 11.96
N ASP A 242 14.16 14.47 12.26
CA ASP A 242 14.13 13.26 11.46
C ASP A 242 12.84 12.46 11.64
N GLY A 243 12.25 12.45 12.85
CA GLY A 243 10.90 11.92 13.08
C GLY A 243 9.83 12.69 12.30
N ALA A 244 9.91 14.01 12.23
CA ALA A 244 8.95 14.83 11.49
C ALA A 244 9.02 14.57 9.97
N ARG A 245 10.23 14.40 9.41
CA ARG A 245 10.42 14.03 8.00
C ARG A 245 9.77 12.69 7.66
N LEU A 246 9.88 11.70 8.55
CA LEU A 246 9.22 10.41 8.41
C LEU A 246 7.69 10.56 8.33
N PHE A 247 7.11 11.26 9.29
CA PHE A 247 5.64 11.42 9.36
C PHE A 247 5.12 12.14 8.12
N LEU A 248 5.83 13.17 7.66
CA LEU A 248 5.49 13.88 6.43
C LEU A 248 5.64 12.99 5.19
N ALA A 249 6.72 12.20 5.08
CA ALA A 249 6.92 11.30 3.94
C ALA A 249 5.79 10.26 3.84
N VAL A 250 5.44 9.61 4.95
CA VAL A 250 4.34 8.62 4.99
C VAL A 250 3.01 9.28 4.63
N PHE A 251 2.72 10.46 5.20
CA PHE A 251 1.52 11.23 4.91
C PHE A 251 1.40 11.57 3.41
N LEU A 252 2.46 12.04 2.77
CA LEU A 252 2.46 12.36 1.34
C LEU A 252 2.29 11.11 0.46
N MET A 253 2.97 10.01 0.81
CA MET A 253 2.80 8.73 0.10
C MET A 253 1.36 8.21 0.22
N ARG A 254 0.72 8.39 1.39
CA ARG A 254 -0.68 8.02 1.61
C ARG A 254 -1.66 8.91 0.87
N LEU A 255 -1.41 10.21 0.85
CA LEU A 255 -2.21 11.15 0.05
C LEU A 255 -2.17 10.76 -1.43
N PHE A 256 -0.98 10.42 -1.95
CA PHE A 256 -0.84 9.94 -3.32
C PHE A 256 -1.62 8.64 -3.57
N CYS A 257 -1.53 7.66 -2.68
CA CYS A 257 -2.29 6.41 -2.79
C CYS A 257 -3.81 6.65 -2.70
N LEU A 258 -4.26 7.58 -1.85
CA LEU A 258 -5.66 7.97 -1.75
C LEU A 258 -6.16 8.58 -3.07
N ILE A 259 -5.42 9.52 -3.65
CA ILE A 259 -5.76 10.14 -4.94
C ILE A 259 -5.87 9.05 -6.01
N ILE A 260 -4.85 8.19 -6.14
CA ILE A 260 -4.87 7.10 -7.13
C ILE A 260 -6.03 6.14 -6.89
N SER A 261 -6.40 5.84 -5.64
CA SER A 261 -7.55 4.96 -5.37
C SER A 261 -8.89 5.53 -5.85
N ILE A 262 -9.01 6.85 -6.02
CA ILE A 262 -10.24 7.52 -6.44
C ILE A 262 -10.32 7.67 -7.96
N ILE A 263 -9.22 8.07 -8.60
CA ILE A 263 -9.21 8.42 -10.04
C ILE A 263 -8.38 7.49 -10.92
N GLY A 264 -7.59 6.60 -10.32
CA GLY A 264 -6.65 5.74 -11.03
C GLY A 264 -7.30 4.49 -11.60
N LEU A 265 -6.51 3.75 -12.37
CA LEU A 265 -6.87 2.42 -12.84
C LEU A 265 -6.51 1.36 -11.78
N PRO A 266 -7.14 0.18 -11.77
CA PRO A 266 -6.85 -0.87 -10.79
C PRO A 266 -5.37 -1.24 -10.74
N ALA A 267 -4.73 -1.44 -11.89
CA ALA A 267 -3.31 -1.80 -11.96
C ALA A 267 -2.40 -0.71 -11.38
N ASP A 268 -2.72 0.56 -11.62
CA ASP A 268 -1.96 1.70 -11.09
C ASP A 268 -2.14 1.79 -9.57
N CYS A 269 -3.33 1.50 -9.04
CA CYS A 269 -3.59 1.41 -7.60
C CYS A 269 -2.74 0.32 -6.95
N PHE A 270 -2.78 -0.91 -7.45
CA PHE A 270 -2.01 -2.02 -6.89
C PHE A 270 -0.50 -1.77 -6.98
N GLY A 271 -0.03 -1.23 -8.11
CA GLY A 271 1.36 -0.84 -8.30
C GLY A 271 1.79 0.25 -7.32
N ALA A 272 1.00 1.32 -7.17
CA ALA A 272 1.27 2.40 -6.24
C ALA A 272 1.30 1.92 -4.77
N LEU A 273 0.39 1.02 -4.38
CA LEU A 273 0.38 0.43 -3.04
C LEU A 273 1.65 -0.39 -2.77
N ASN A 274 2.08 -1.20 -3.74
CA ASN A 274 3.31 -1.99 -3.62
C ASN A 274 4.55 -1.08 -3.45
N VAL A 275 4.67 -0.04 -4.27
CA VAL A 275 5.75 0.95 -4.17
C VAL A 275 5.69 1.68 -2.82
N MET A 276 4.51 2.12 -2.38
CA MET A 276 4.33 2.80 -1.09
C MET A 276 4.74 1.92 0.09
N TRP A 277 4.37 0.64 0.09
CA TRP A 277 4.81 -0.29 1.15
C TRP A 277 6.31 -0.47 1.16
N THR A 278 6.90 -0.66 -0.02
CA THR A 278 8.35 -0.84 -0.16
C THR A 278 9.09 0.37 0.39
N LEU A 279 8.72 1.58 -0.03
CA LEU A 279 9.36 2.81 0.44
C LEU A 279 9.15 3.02 1.94
N THR A 280 7.94 2.75 2.45
CA THR A 280 7.64 2.87 3.88
C THR A 280 8.47 1.87 4.70
N ALA A 281 8.67 0.65 4.21
CA ALA A 281 9.46 -0.39 4.87
C ALA A 281 10.95 -0.02 4.91
N ILE A 282 11.49 0.47 3.80
CA ILE A 282 12.87 0.98 3.69
C ILE A 282 13.08 2.11 4.69
N ILE A 283 12.24 3.14 4.62
CA ILE A 283 12.36 4.32 5.48
C ILE A 283 12.26 3.89 6.96
N SER A 284 11.29 3.05 7.31
CA SER A 284 11.10 2.57 8.68
C SER A 284 12.31 1.75 9.16
N SER A 285 12.89 0.91 8.31
CA SER A 285 14.06 0.09 8.63
C SER A 285 15.31 0.94 8.85
N ARG A 286 15.60 1.91 7.97
CA ARG A 286 16.75 2.82 8.13
C ARG A 286 16.66 3.64 9.40
N ILE A 287 15.47 4.10 9.74
CA ILE A 287 15.25 4.89 10.95
C ILE A 287 15.34 4.02 12.20
N HIS A 288 14.92 2.75 12.14
CA HIS A 288 15.15 1.79 13.22
C HIS A 288 16.65 1.59 13.46
N LEU A 289 17.42 1.28 12.41
CA LEU A 289 18.87 1.09 12.48
C LEU A 289 19.58 2.32 13.06
N ARG A 290 19.20 3.52 12.63
CA ARG A 290 19.80 4.76 13.15
C ARG A 290 19.52 4.98 14.62
N VAL A 291 18.31 4.67 15.10
CA VAL A 291 17.97 4.82 16.52
C VAL A 291 18.75 3.82 17.37
N GLU A 292 18.85 2.57 16.94
CA GLU A 292 19.64 1.57 17.67
C GLU A 292 21.13 1.91 17.63
N GLY A 293 21.66 2.34 16.49
CA GLY A 293 23.04 2.84 16.35
C GLY A 293 23.38 3.96 17.35
N LEU A 294 22.48 4.91 17.56
CA LEU A 294 22.67 6.00 18.54
C LEU A 294 22.65 5.50 20.00
N LYS A 295 21.85 4.48 20.32
CA LYS A 295 21.88 3.86 21.65
C LYS A 295 23.24 3.21 21.92
N PHE A 296 23.87 2.55 20.94
CA PHE A 296 25.22 2.02 21.12
C PHE A 296 26.27 3.09 21.28
N ALA A 297 26.22 4.16 20.50
CA ALA A 297 27.19 5.25 20.62
C ALA A 297 27.14 5.88 22.03
N THR A 298 25.93 6.07 22.57
CA THR A 298 25.73 6.65 23.90
C THR A 298 26.09 5.68 25.04
N LEU A 299 25.71 4.40 24.95
CA LEU A 299 26.03 3.38 25.95
C LEU A 299 27.50 2.93 25.92
N GLY A 300 28.10 2.86 24.72
CA GLY A 300 29.52 2.55 24.52
C GLY A 300 30.43 3.63 25.09
N TRP A 301 30.03 4.91 24.99
CA TRP A 301 30.77 5.99 25.64
C TRP A 301 30.63 5.97 27.16
N GLY A 302 29.50 5.48 27.68
CA GLY A 302 29.27 5.28 29.11
C GLY A 302 30.14 4.19 29.76
N SER A 303 30.60 3.19 29.00
CA SER A 303 31.53 2.18 29.53
C SER A 303 33.00 2.60 29.46
N SER A 304 33.37 3.48 28.52
CA SER A 304 34.76 3.99 28.42
C SER A 304 35.07 5.11 29.42
N ALA A 305 34.05 5.75 30.01
CA ALA A 305 34.23 6.79 31.04
C ALA A 305 34.44 6.25 32.46
N LEU A 306 34.39 4.92 32.66
CA LEU A 306 34.57 4.26 33.96
C LEU A 306 35.92 3.57 34.15
N VAL A 307 36.88 3.76 33.23
CA VAL A 307 38.25 3.18 33.32
C VAL A 307 39.34 4.25 33.52
N VAL A 308 38.97 5.52 33.65
CA VAL A 308 39.92 6.58 34.06
C VAL A 308 39.24 7.47 35.08
N ILE A 309 39.30 7.05 36.35
CA ILE A 309 39.55 7.83 37.59
C ILE A 309 39.70 6.81 38.72
#